data_AF-A0A625LC01-F1
#
_entry.id   AF-A0A625LC01-F1
#
_cell.length_a   1.000
_cell.length_b   1.000
_cell.length_c   1.000
_cell.angle_alpha   90.00
_cell.angle_beta   90.00
_cell.angle_gamma   90.00
#
_symmetry.space_group_name_H-M   'P 1'
#
loop_
_entity.id
_entity.type
_entity.pdbx_description
1 polymer ?
#
loop_
_entity_poly.entity_id
_entity_poly.type
_entity_poly.pdbx_seq_one_letter_code
_entity_poly.pdbx_strand_id
1 'polypeptide(L)'
;LEIELTESVAFGNPALFASFDALRAIGVRFAADDFGTGYSCLQHLKCCPITTLKIDQSFVARLPDDARDQTIVRAVIQLAHGLGMDVIFRRRLHQLIGRNGCCAASS
;
A
#
# COMPACT_ATOMS: atom_id res chain seq x y z
N LEU A 1 13.84 -8.54 0.24
CA LEU A 1 13.70 -7.50 -0.80
C LEU A 1 12.21 -7.28 -1.04
N GLU A 2 11.73 -6.04 -1.02
CA GLU A 2 10.33 -5.69 -1.30
C GLU A 2 10.29 -4.74 -2.51
N ILE A 3 9.40 -5.01 -3.45
CA ILE A 3 9.17 -4.17 -4.65
C ILE A 3 7.79 -3.52 -4.54
N GLU A 4 7.75 -2.20 -4.71
CA GLU A 4 6.51 -1.45 -4.76
C GLU A 4 5.92 -1.50 -6.17
N LEU A 5 4.66 -1.89 -6.26
CA LEU A 5 3.88 -1.93 -7.49
C LEU A 5 2.92 -0.74 -7.48
N THR A 6 3.11 0.16 -8.43
CA THR A 6 2.17 1.24 -8.69
C THR A 6 1.08 0.78 -9.65
N GLU A 7 -0.08 1.43 -9.55
CA GLU A 7 -1.28 1.08 -10.32
C GLU A 7 -1.07 1.10 -11.85
N SER A 8 -0.17 1.96 -12.34
CA SER A 8 0.08 2.08 -13.78
C SER A 8 1.00 1.00 -14.35
N VAL A 9 1.89 0.43 -13.54
CA VAL A 9 2.97 -0.47 -14.01
C VAL A 9 2.59 -1.94 -13.87
N ALA A 10 1.88 -2.30 -12.79
CA ALA A 10 1.59 -3.70 -12.50
C ALA A 10 0.35 -4.25 -13.22
N PHE A 11 -0.65 -3.40 -13.51
CA PHE A 11 -1.99 -3.86 -13.89
C PHE A 11 -2.30 -3.75 -15.39
N GLY A 12 -1.43 -3.12 -16.18
CA GLY A 12 -1.63 -2.95 -17.62
C GLY A 12 -1.18 -4.16 -18.47
N ASN A 13 -0.45 -5.12 -17.91
CA ASN A 13 0.16 -6.19 -18.71
C ASN A 13 0.18 -7.56 -17.99
N PRO A 14 -0.76 -8.47 -18.30
CA PRO A 14 -0.80 -9.84 -17.77
C PRO A 14 0.47 -10.67 -18.02
N ALA A 15 1.29 -10.30 -19.01
CA ALA A 15 2.54 -11.00 -19.29
C ALA A 15 3.56 -10.87 -18.13
N LEU A 16 3.39 -9.89 -17.24
CA LEU A 16 4.28 -9.68 -16.09
C LEU A 16 4.02 -10.66 -14.93
N PHE A 17 2.87 -11.34 -14.90
CA PHE A 17 2.53 -12.24 -13.78
C PHE A 17 3.50 -13.41 -13.64
N ALA A 18 3.94 -14.00 -14.75
CA ALA A 18 4.95 -15.07 -14.74
C ALA A 18 6.28 -14.59 -14.13
N SER A 19 6.66 -13.34 -14.39
CA SER A 19 7.85 -12.73 -13.79
C SER A 19 7.68 -12.47 -12.31
N PHE A 20 6.50 -12.04 -11.86
CA PHE A 20 6.21 -11.86 -10.43
C PHE A 20 6.27 -13.17 -9.66
N ASP A 21 5.75 -14.26 -10.23
CA ASP A 21 5.84 -15.58 -9.61
C ASP A 21 7.28 -16.09 -9.51
N ALA A 22 8.09 -15.89 -10.56
CA ALA A 22 9.51 -16.24 -10.53
C ALA A 22 10.28 -15.44 -9.47
N LEU A 23 10.00 -14.13 -9.34
CA LEU A 23 10.59 -13.28 -8.31
C LEU A 23 10.13 -13.69 -6.90
N ARG A 24 8.88 -14.10 -6.74
CA ARG A 24 8.38 -14.63 -5.46
C ARG A 24 9.08 -15.93 -5.06
N ALA A 25 9.35 -16.81 -6.02
CA ALA A 25 10.04 -18.08 -5.75
C ALA A 25 11.45 -17.87 -5.16
N ILE A 26 12.09 -16.74 -5.46
CA ILE A 26 13.40 -16.36 -4.88
C ILE A 26 13.27 -15.45 -3.65
N GLY A 27 12.07 -15.27 -3.10
CA GLY A 27 11.83 -14.54 -1.84
C GLY A 27 11.58 -13.04 -1.99
N VAL A 28 11.31 -12.54 -3.20
CA VAL A 28 10.88 -11.14 -3.39
C VAL A 28 9.43 -10.99 -2.96
N ARG A 29 9.16 -9.95 -2.17
CA ARG A 29 7.81 -9.54 -1.76
C ARG A 29 7.34 -8.36 -2.59
N PHE A 30 6.03 -8.24 -2.75
CA PHE A 30 5.42 -7.17 -3.52
C PHE A 30 4.47 -6.37 -2.63
N ALA A 31 4.60 -5.06 -2.66
CA ALA A 31 3.73 -4.15 -1.95
C ALA A 31 2.91 -3.32 -2.94
N ALA A 32 1.60 -3.18 -2.70
CA ALA A 32 0.79 -2.21 -3.41
C ALA A 32 0.94 -0.84 -2.74
N ASP A 33 1.35 0.16 -3.51
CA ASP A 33 1.57 1.52 -3.02
C ASP A 33 0.38 2.45 -3.35
N ASP A 34 0.21 3.51 -2.55
CA ASP A 34 -0.77 4.59 -2.75
C ASP A 34 -2.26 4.18 -2.79
N PHE A 35 -2.63 3.11 -2.08
CA PHE A 35 -4.03 2.73 -1.93
C PHE A 35 -4.84 3.85 -1.26
N GLY A 36 -5.86 4.36 -1.96
CA GLY A 36 -6.75 5.42 -1.47
C GLY A 36 -6.51 6.82 -2.03
N THR A 37 -5.54 7.03 -2.94
CA THR A 37 -5.30 8.34 -3.60
C THR A 37 -6.02 8.50 -4.96
N GLY A 38 -6.77 7.48 -5.42
CA GLY A 38 -7.51 7.45 -6.68
C GLY A 38 -8.62 6.37 -6.72
N TYR A 39 -9.08 5.97 -7.91
CA TYR A 39 -10.01 4.84 -8.14
C TYR A 39 -9.30 3.48 -7.91
N SER A 40 -8.72 3.27 -6.73
CA SER A 40 -7.99 2.05 -6.40
C SER A 40 -8.93 0.84 -6.47
N CYS A 41 -8.91 0.13 -7.59
CA CYS A 41 -9.84 -0.96 -7.86
C CYS A 41 -9.43 -2.18 -7.02
N LEU A 42 -10.29 -2.62 -6.11
CA LEU A 42 -10.14 -3.86 -5.33
C LEU A 42 -9.80 -5.09 -6.20
N GLN A 43 -10.16 -5.05 -7.49
CA GLN A 43 -9.78 -6.03 -8.50
C GLN A 43 -8.26 -6.27 -8.59
N HIS A 44 -7.45 -5.25 -8.27
CA HIS A 44 -5.99 -5.29 -8.25
C HIS A 44 -5.44 -6.24 -7.16
N LEU A 45 -6.13 -6.33 -6.02
CA LEU A 45 -5.73 -7.22 -4.93
C LEU A 45 -5.95 -8.70 -5.25
N LYS A 46 -6.73 -9.02 -6.29
CA LYS A 46 -7.06 -10.39 -6.68
C LYS A 46 -6.06 -11.02 -7.64
N CYS A 47 -5.47 -10.23 -8.54
CA CYS A 47 -4.68 -10.75 -9.66
C CYS A 47 -3.16 -10.68 -9.46
N CYS A 48 -2.69 -9.88 -8.50
CA CYS A 48 -1.26 -9.72 -8.23
C CYS A 48 -0.87 -10.44 -6.94
N PRO A 49 0.35 -11.00 -6.85
CA PRO A 49 0.83 -11.66 -5.65
C PRO A 49 1.33 -10.65 -4.61
N ILE A 50 0.46 -9.70 -4.26
CA ILE A 50 0.73 -8.65 -3.28
C ILE A 50 0.74 -9.28 -1.90
N THR A 51 1.78 -9.00 -1.13
CA THR A 51 1.91 -9.44 0.27
C THR A 51 1.69 -8.29 1.25
N THR A 52 1.82 -7.05 0.80
CA THR A 52 1.73 -5.85 1.64
C THR A 52 0.85 -4.79 0.98
N LEU A 53 -0.15 -4.28 1.68
CA LEU A 53 -0.97 -3.16 1.26
C LEU A 53 -0.54 -1.88 1.99
N LYS A 54 -0.08 -0.86 1.27
CA LYS A 54 0.26 0.45 1.83
C LYS A 54 -0.93 1.40 1.69
N ILE A 55 -1.51 1.78 2.83
CA ILE A 55 -2.60 2.77 2.88
C ILE A 55 -2.00 4.17 2.98
N ASP A 56 -2.42 5.09 2.11
CA ASP A 56 -1.91 6.47 2.13
C ASP A 56 -2.38 7.25 3.36
N GLN A 57 -1.50 8.13 3.87
CA GLN A 57 -1.76 8.94 5.06
C GLN A 57 -2.95 9.89 4.87
N SER A 58 -3.26 10.36 3.66
CA SER A 58 -4.42 11.22 3.44
C SER A 58 -5.76 10.55 3.78
N PHE A 59 -5.78 9.22 3.75
CA PHE A 59 -6.91 8.37 4.16
C PHE A 59 -6.98 8.19 5.68
N VAL A 60 -5.83 8.19 6.35
CA VAL A 60 -5.70 8.04 7.81
C VAL A 60 -5.87 9.38 8.53
N ALA A 61 -5.43 10.48 7.92
CA ALA A 61 -5.40 11.80 8.53
C ALA A 61 -6.79 12.36 8.85
N ARG A 62 -7.84 11.89 8.16
CA ARG A 62 -9.23 12.29 8.39
C ARG A 62 -9.99 11.37 9.35
N LEU A 63 -9.40 10.25 9.75
CA LEU A 63 -10.02 9.27 10.63
C LEU A 63 -10.54 9.82 11.97
N PRO A 64 -9.88 10.79 12.65
CA PRO A 64 -10.35 11.24 13.95
C PRO A 64 -11.78 11.83 13.92
N ASP A 65 -12.15 12.45 12.79
CA ASP A 65 -13.36 13.28 12.69
C ASP A 65 -14.43 12.73 11.73
N ASP A 66 -14.13 11.67 10.96
CA ASP A 66 -15.04 11.11 9.96
C ASP A 66 -15.31 9.60 10.17
N ALA A 67 -16.52 9.28 10.66
CA ALA A 67 -16.98 7.90 10.87
C ALA A 67 -17.10 7.08 9.57
N ARG A 68 -17.33 7.73 8.44
CA ARG A 68 -17.38 7.06 7.13
C ARG A 68 -15.99 6.63 6.70
N ASP A 69 -14.99 7.50 6.84
CA ASP A 69 -13.60 7.17 6.54
C ASP A 69 -13.09 6.04 7.46
N GLN A 70 -13.45 6.07 8.75
CA GLN A 70 -13.16 4.96 9.69
C GLN A 70 -13.75 3.63 9.22
N THR A 71 -14.99 3.65 8.73
CA THR A 71 -15.66 2.44 8.25
C THR A 71 -14.97 1.89 7.01
N ILE A 72 -14.60 2.75 6.06
CA ILE A 72 -13.90 2.35 4.83
C ILE A 72 -12.53 1.76 5.17
N VAL A 73 -11.72 2.43 6.01
CA VAL A 73 -10.41 1.93 6.42
C VAL A 73 -10.50 0.57 7.11
N ARG A 74 -11.46 0.39 8.01
CA ARG A 74 -11.69 -0.92 8.66
C ARG A 74 -12.03 -2.01 7.65
N ALA A 75 -12.91 -1.73 6.69
CA ALA A 75 -13.28 -2.68 5.65
C ALA A 75 -12.08 -3.06 4.76
N VAL A 76 -11.23 -2.09 4.40
CA VAL A 76 -10.01 -2.32 3.61
C VAL A 76 -9.00 -3.17 4.39
N ILE A 77 -8.78 -2.89 5.66
CA ILE A 77 -7.89 -3.69 6.53
C ILE A 77 -8.38 -5.13 6.62
N GLN A 78 -9.68 -5.32 6.86
CA GLN A 78 -10.28 -6.66 6.94
C GLN A 78 -10.14 -7.42 5.62
N LEU A 79 -10.36 -6.75 4.49
CA LEU A 79 -10.18 -7.36 3.17
C LEU A 79 -8.73 -7.78 2.93
N ALA A 80 -7.76 -6.90 3.23
CA ALA A 80 -6.35 -7.20 3.05
C ALA A 80 -5.92 -8.42 3.87
N HIS A 81 -6.30 -8.48 5.15
CA HIS A 81 -6.04 -9.65 5.99
C HIS A 81 -6.74 -10.91 5.46
N GLY A 82 -7.98 -10.78 4.97
CA GLY A 82 -8.70 -11.88 4.35
C GLY A 82 -8.04 -12.44 3.08
N LEU A 83 -7.20 -11.63 2.42
CA LEU A 83 -6.38 -12.04 1.27
C LEU A 83 -4.96 -12.47 1.67
N GLY A 84 -4.65 -12.53 2.97
CA GLY A 84 -3.32 -12.91 3.47
C GLY A 84 -2.26 -11.82 3.28
N MET A 85 -2.67 -10.55 3.19
CA MET A 85 -1.78 -9.40 3.04
C MET A 85 -1.54 -8.71 4.39
N ASP A 86 -0.33 -8.24 4.62
CA ASP A 86 -0.01 -7.31 5.71
C ASP A 86 -0.46 -5.89 5.33
N VAL A 87 -0.86 -5.09 6.32
CA VAL A 87 -1.24 -3.69 6.10
C VAL A 87 -0.27 -2.76 6.80
N ILE A 88 0.25 -1.79 6.07
CA ILE A 88 1.09 -0.72 6.61
C ILE A 88 0.57 0.66 6.19
N PHE A 89 0.87 1.67 7.00
CA PHE A 89 0.53 3.05 6.69
C PHE A 89 1.74 3.76 6.08
N ARG A 90 1.56 4.36 4.90
CA ARG A 90 2.62 5.10 4.22
C ARG A 90 2.89 6.41 4.97
N ARG A 91 4.15 6.65 5.35
CA ARG A 91 4.59 7.95 5.87
C ARG A 91 4.97 8.86 4.71
N ARG A 92 4.40 10.06 4.64
CA ARG A 92 4.78 11.04 3.60
C ARG A 92 6.11 11.71 3.95
N LEU A 93 7.19 11.35 3.24
CA LEU A 93 8.53 11.91 3.48
C LEU A 93 8.62 13.41 3.15
N HIS A 94 7.67 13.94 2.36
CA HIS A 94 7.73 15.29 1.79
C HIS A 94 7.44 16.45 2.78
N GLN A 95 7.09 16.18 4.04
CA GLN A 95 6.90 17.24 5.05
C GLN A 95 8.10 17.46 5.98
N LEU A 96 9.18 16.69 5.86
CA LEU A 96 10.38 16.88 6.70
C LEU A 96 11.42 17.83 6.08
N ILE A 97 11.24 18.28 4.83
CA ILE A 97 12.13 19.25 4.19
C ILE A 97 11.42 20.61 4.13
N GLY A 98 11.13 21.17 5.31
CA GLY A 98 10.32 22.38 5.38
C GLY A 98 10.06 22.95 6.76
N ARG A 99 11.06 22.93 7.66
CA ARG A 99 11.33 23.95 8.70
C ARG A 99 12.36 23.40 9.69
N ASN A 100 13.55 23.98 9.63
CA ASN A 100 14.54 24.11 10.70
C ASN A 100 14.45 23.12 11.88
N GLY A 101 15.40 22.18 11.92
CA GLY A 101 16.00 21.68 13.16
C GLY A 101 15.14 20.73 14.01
N CYS A 102 15.73 19.57 14.32
CA CYS A 102 15.29 18.59 15.32
C CYS A 102 14.11 17.69 14.93
N CYS A 103 14.40 16.42 14.65
CA CYS A 103 14.23 15.39 15.66
C CYS A 103 14.83 14.06 15.18
N ALA A 104 15.49 13.40 16.12
CA ALA A 104 16.35 12.24 15.94
C ALA A 104 15.62 11.02 15.35
N ALA A 105 16.35 10.29 14.52
CA ALA A 105 16.11 8.87 14.30
C ALA A 105 16.39 8.11 15.61
N SER A 106 15.43 7.35 16.09
CA SER A 106 15.55 6.28 17.11
C SER A 106 14.29 5.42 16.93
N SER A 107 14.29 4.10 16.81
CA SER A 107 15.28 3.02 16.78
C SER A 107 14.64 1.87 15.98
#